data_AF-A0AAV4YPY3-F1
#
_entry.id   AF-A0AAV4YPY3-F1
#
_cell.length_a   1.000
_cell.length_b   1.000
_cell.length_c   1.000
_cell.angle_alpha   90.00
_cell.angle_beta   90.00
_cell.angle_gamma   90.00
#
_symmetry.space_group_name_H-M   'P 1'
#
loop_
_entity.id
_entity.type
_entity.pdbx_description
1 polymer ?
#
loop_
_entity_poly.entity_id
_entity_poly.type
_entity_poly.pdbx_seq_one_letter_code
_entity_poly.pdbx_strand_id
1 'polypeptide(L)'
;MFIEPEGRFRLTPFYDILSMYPAFGGRGLHPRDAKLAMGLTATKGKKYAIEQIFPRHFYQTAKAVGFEKVQMEMILNEMASSLDEVISAVRQQLPDTFPAQIADSILDGLSTRAQRLTR
;
A
#
# COMPACT_ATOMS: atom_id res chain seq x y z
N MET A 1 17.36 9.25 5.63
CA MET A 1 17.76 9.18 7.06
C MET A 1 18.14 10.57 7.52
N PHE A 2 17.55 11.05 8.61
CA PHE A 2 18.06 12.26 9.26
C PHE A 2 19.09 11.82 10.29
N ILE A 3 20.26 12.46 10.24
CA ILE A 3 21.35 12.24 11.16
C ILE A 3 21.24 13.30 12.25
N GLU A 4 21.13 12.86 13.49
CA GLU A 4 20.99 13.71 14.66
C GLU A 4 22.29 13.71 15.47
N PRO A 5 22.50 14.69 16.37
CA PRO A 5 23.63 14.68 17.28
C PRO A 5 23.75 13.35 18.04
N GLU A 6 24.97 13.03 18.46
CA GLU A 6 25.28 11.83 19.26
C GLU A 6 25.01 10.50 18.54
N GLY A 7 25.04 10.49 17.20
CA GLY A 7 24.89 9.27 16.40
C GLY A 7 23.45 8.74 16.34
N ARG A 8 22.48 9.54 16.79
CA ARG A 8 21.05 9.22 16.64
C ARG A 8 20.60 9.39 15.20
N PHE A 9 19.52 8.70 14.86
CA PHE A 9 18.91 8.81 13.55
C PHE A 9 17.40 8.65 13.62
N ARG A 10 16.72 9.27 12.66
CA ARG A 10 15.28 9.07 12.43
C ARG A 10 14.98 8.86 10.96
N LEU A 11 13.83 8.24 10.70
CA LEU A 11 13.35 7.99 9.35
C LEU A 11 13.07 9.34 8.63
N THR A 12 13.47 9.42 7.37
CA THR A 12 13.05 10.51 6.47
C THR A 12 11.64 10.23 5.96
N PRO A 13 10.89 11.23 5.46
CA PRO A 13 9.64 10.99 4.74
C PRO A 13 9.84 9.96 3.62
N PHE A 14 8.78 9.25 3.26
CA PHE A 14 8.79 8.38 2.10
C PHE A 14 8.85 9.19 0.80
N TYR A 15 9.63 8.73 -0.17
CA TYR A 15 9.79 9.34 -1.49
C TYR A 15 9.87 8.23 -2.56
N ASP A 16 9.89 8.61 -3.84
CA ASP A 16 9.86 7.70 -4.99
C ASP A 16 8.65 6.75 -5.01
N ILE A 17 7.47 7.29 -4.68
CA ILE A 17 6.21 6.53 -4.68
C ILE A 17 5.60 6.55 -6.08
N LEU A 18 5.56 5.38 -6.73
CA LEU A 18 4.90 5.17 -8.02
C LEU A 18 3.92 4.01 -7.95
N SER A 19 2.80 4.15 -8.65
CA SER A 19 1.78 3.11 -8.76
C SER A 19 1.94 2.31 -10.05
N MET A 20 1.81 0.98 -9.95
CA MET A 20 1.78 0.10 -11.12
C MET A 20 0.39 0.04 -11.79
N TYR A 21 -0.66 0.54 -11.15
CA TYR A 21 -2.03 0.44 -11.66
C TYR A 21 -2.23 0.98 -13.09
N PRO A 22 -1.67 2.15 -13.46
CA PRO A 22 -1.79 2.65 -14.83
C PRO A 22 -1.12 1.74 -15.88
N ALA A 23 -0.19 0.88 -15.47
CA ALA A 23 0.51 -0.04 -16.36
C ALA A 23 -0.19 -1.41 -16.50
N PHE A 24 -1.30 -1.63 -15.79
CA PHE A 24 -2.09 -2.85 -15.92
C PHE A 24 -3.08 -2.77 -17.09
N GLY A 25 -3.21 -3.87 -17.84
CA GLY A 25 -4.17 -4.00 -18.94
C GLY A 25 -3.58 -3.75 -20.34
N GLY A 26 -4.36 -4.04 -21.39
CA GLY A 26 -3.91 -3.97 -22.78
C GLY A 26 -2.74 -4.91 -23.09
N ARG A 27 -1.68 -4.40 -23.74
CA ARG A 27 -0.39 -5.11 -23.91
C ARG A 27 0.55 -4.96 -22.71
N GLY A 28 0.05 -4.39 -21.60
CA GLY A 28 0.80 -4.10 -20.39
C GLY A 28 0.93 -5.28 -19.43
N LEU A 29 1.30 -4.98 -18.18
CA LEU A 29 1.56 -6.00 -17.15
C LEU A 29 0.26 -6.64 -16.68
N HIS A 30 0.30 -7.95 -16.43
CA HIS A 30 -0.82 -8.63 -15.78
C HIS A 30 -0.78 -8.34 -14.27
N PRO A 31 -1.90 -8.00 -13.60
CA PRO A 31 -1.94 -7.71 -12.16
C PRO A 31 -1.34 -8.80 -11.26
N ARG A 32 -1.38 -10.07 -11.72
CA ARG A 32 -0.74 -11.22 -11.05
C ARG A 32 0.78 -11.17 -10.99
N ASP A 33 1.41 -10.45 -11.91
CA ASP A 33 2.88 -10.33 -11.98
C ASP A 33 3.40 -9.26 -11.02
N ALA A 34 2.51 -8.42 -10.50
CA ALA A 34 2.84 -7.37 -9.55
C ALA A 34 3.32 -7.95 -8.21
N LYS A 35 4.55 -7.60 -7.83
CA LYS A 35 5.20 -8.06 -6.60
C LYS A 35 5.72 -6.88 -5.78
N LEU A 36 5.63 -6.98 -4.46
CA LEU A 36 6.32 -6.06 -3.55
C LEU A 36 7.83 -6.25 -3.66
N ALA A 37 8.59 -5.16 -3.51
CA ALA A 37 10.04 -5.23 -3.37
C ALA A 37 10.46 -5.95 -2.08
N MET A 38 9.71 -5.74 -0.99
CA MET A 38 9.92 -6.39 0.30
C MET A 38 8.74 -7.28 0.65
N GLY A 39 9.01 -8.56 0.91
CA GLY A 39 7.99 -9.57 1.15
C GLY A 39 7.46 -9.57 2.58
N LEU A 40 6.17 -9.89 2.72
CA LEU A 40 5.52 -10.11 4.02
C LEU A 40 5.72 -11.55 4.48
N THR A 41 5.73 -11.76 5.80
CA THR A 41 5.76 -13.11 6.38
C THR A 41 4.48 -13.87 6.03
N ALA A 42 4.63 -15.13 5.64
CA ALA A 42 3.55 -16.07 5.35
C ALA A 42 3.73 -17.37 6.13
N THR A 43 2.74 -18.26 6.07
CA THR A 43 2.82 -19.61 6.67
C THR A 43 4.05 -20.39 6.19
N LYS A 44 4.47 -20.17 4.93
CA LYS A 44 5.72 -20.70 4.36
C LYS A 44 6.49 -19.55 3.70
N GLY A 45 7.62 -19.18 4.28
CA GLY A 45 8.53 -18.18 3.73
C GLY A 45 7.94 -16.75 3.67
N LYS A 46 8.12 -16.09 2.53
CA LYS A 46 7.69 -14.70 2.28
C LYS A 46 6.71 -14.61 1.13
N LYS A 47 5.75 -13.69 1.22
CA LYS A 47 4.76 -13.38 0.19
C LYS A 47 5.08 -12.05 -0.47
N TYR A 48 5.22 -12.08 -1.80
CA TYR A 48 5.55 -10.91 -2.61
C TYR A 48 4.42 -10.50 -3.54
N ALA A 49 3.71 -11.47 -4.13
CA ALA A 49 2.66 -11.20 -5.11
C ALA A 49 1.50 -10.41 -4.48
N ILE A 50 1.25 -9.19 -4.97
CA ILE A 50 0.32 -8.23 -4.38
C ILE A 50 -1.12 -8.80 -4.37
N GLU A 51 -1.50 -9.56 -5.39
CA GLU A 51 -2.81 -10.24 -5.43
C GLU A 51 -3.03 -11.27 -4.32
N GLN A 52 -1.95 -11.82 -3.76
CA GLN A 52 -2.00 -12.89 -2.79
C GLN A 52 -1.70 -12.40 -1.36
N ILE A 53 -1.60 -11.09 -1.17
CA ILE A 53 -1.44 -10.45 0.13
C ILE A 53 -2.83 -10.12 0.72
N PHE A 54 -2.93 -10.29 2.02
CA PHE A 54 -4.16 -10.24 2.84
C PHE A 54 -3.77 -9.81 4.26
N PRO A 55 -4.71 -9.29 5.09
CA PRO A 55 -4.44 -8.82 6.45
C PRO A 55 -3.61 -9.77 7.31
N ARG A 56 -3.90 -11.08 7.22
CA ARG A 56 -3.13 -12.13 7.95
C ARG A 56 -1.62 -12.06 7.74
N HIS A 57 -1.15 -11.66 6.56
CA HIS A 57 0.29 -11.58 6.27
C HIS A 57 0.94 -10.38 6.97
N PHE A 58 0.20 -9.29 7.16
CA PHE A 58 0.65 -8.16 7.97
C PHE A 58 0.71 -8.55 9.45
N TYR A 59 -0.29 -9.25 9.98
CA TYR A 59 -0.25 -9.76 11.35
C TYR A 59 0.90 -10.75 11.59
N GLN A 60 1.13 -11.66 10.65
CA GLN A 60 2.26 -12.59 10.71
C GLN A 60 3.60 -11.85 10.65
N THR A 61 3.70 -10.79 9.85
CA THR A 61 4.90 -9.95 9.76
C THR A 61 5.12 -9.20 11.06
N ALA A 62 4.08 -8.55 11.60
CA ALA A 62 4.11 -7.84 12.86
C ALA A 62 4.62 -8.75 14.00
N LYS A 63 4.01 -9.93 14.15
CA LYS A 63 4.45 -10.93 15.13
C LYS A 63 5.91 -11.34 14.94
N ALA A 64 6.37 -11.53 13.70
CA ALA A 64 7.74 -11.97 13.42
C ALA A 64 8.80 -10.90 13.74
N VAL A 65 8.44 -9.60 13.72
CA VAL A 65 9.36 -8.50 14.01
C VAL A 65 9.15 -7.87 15.40
N GLY A 66 8.29 -8.47 16.23
CA GLY A 66 7.98 -7.95 17.56
C GLY A 66 7.11 -6.69 17.56
N PHE A 67 6.37 -6.42 16.48
CA PHE A 67 5.42 -5.31 16.41
C PHE A 67 4.05 -5.74 16.96
N GLU A 68 3.46 -4.89 17.78
CA GLU A 68 2.20 -5.18 18.48
C GLU A 68 1.04 -5.42 17.51
N LYS A 69 0.30 -6.51 17.74
CA LYS A 69 -0.82 -6.89 16.87
C LYS A 69 -1.91 -5.81 16.87
N VAL A 70 -2.23 -5.26 18.04
CA VAL A 70 -3.25 -4.22 18.20
C VAL A 70 -2.88 -2.97 17.40
N GLN A 71 -1.60 -2.58 17.39
CA GLN A 71 -1.15 -1.44 16.58
C GLN A 71 -1.27 -1.71 15.09
N MET A 72 -0.95 -2.93 14.63
CA MET A 72 -1.12 -3.29 13.23
C MET A 72 -2.59 -3.30 12.82
N GLU A 73 -3.47 -3.78 13.69
CA GLU A 73 -4.92 -3.78 13.47
C GLU A 73 -5.47 -2.35 13.36
N MET A 74 -5.03 -1.42 14.23
CA MET A 74 -5.38 -0.01 14.11
C MET A 74 -4.97 0.58 12.75
N ILE A 75 -3.74 0.32 12.29
CA ILE A 75 -3.24 0.81 11.00
C ILE A 75 -4.10 0.27 9.84
N LEU A 76 -4.39 -1.04 9.83
CA LEU A 76 -5.19 -1.63 8.75
C LEU A 76 -6.63 -1.12 8.75
N ASN A 77 -7.22 -0.91 9.92
CA ASN A 77 -8.57 -0.38 10.06
C ASN A 77 -8.65 1.09 9.61
N GLU A 78 -7.70 1.93 10.03
CA GLU A 78 -7.60 3.33 9.62
C GLU A 78 -7.47 3.47 8.10
N MET A 79 -6.62 2.64 7.48
CA MET A 79 -6.43 2.60 6.03
C MET A 79 -7.71 2.17 5.28
N ALA A 80 -8.53 1.32 5.89
CA ALA A 80 -9.78 0.88 5.29
C ALA A 80 -10.91 1.90 5.47
N SER A 81 -10.98 2.58 6.63
CA SER A 81 -12.08 3.50 6.94
C SER A 81 -11.91 4.89 6.31
N SER A 82 -10.68 5.33 6.05
CA SER A 82 -10.37 6.65 5.47
C SER A 82 -10.46 6.68 3.93
N LEU A 83 -10.74 5.55 3.29
CA LEU A 83 -10.61 5.39 1.85
C LEU A 83 -11.45 6.40 1.04
N ASP A 84 -12.74 6.50 1.34
CA ASP A 84 -13.67 7.32 0.55
C ASP A 84 -13.34 8.82 0.68
N GLU A 85 -12.97 9.25 1.88
CA GLU A 85 -12.54 10.62 2.16
C GLU A 85 -11.26 10.96 1.39
N VAL A 86 -10.27 10.06 1.39
CA VAL A 86 -9.01 10.24 0.66
C VAL A 86 -9.25 10.29 -0.85
N ILE A 87 -10.06 9.39 -1.41
CA ILE A 87 -10.37 9.40 -2.85
C ILE A 87 -11.02 10.73 -3.25
N SER A 88 -12.00 11.21 -2.48
CA SER A 88 -12.68 12.48 -2.73
C SER A 88 -11.70 13.66 -2.65
N ALA A 89 -10.90 13.72 -1.60
CA ALA A 89 -9.92 14.79 -1.40
C ALA A 89 -8.87 14.84 -2.51
N VAL A 90 -8.34 13.67 -2.93
CA VAL A 90 -7.37 13.60 -4.03
C VAL A 90 -7.99 14.08 -5.34
N ARG A 91 -9.21 13.66 -5.68
CA ARG A 91 -9.88 14.11 -6.91
C ARG A 91 -10.06 15.63 -6.96
N GLN A 92 -10.33 16.28 -5.82
CA GLN A 92 -10.45 17.75 -5.74
C GLN A 92 -9.12 18.49 -5.88
N GLN A 93 -8.00 17.84 -5.56
CA GLN A 93 -6.66 18.42 -5.64
C GLN A 93 -6.00 18.24 -7.01
N LEU A 94 -6.56 17.38 -7.87
CA LEU A 94 -6.02 17.15 -9.21
C LEU A 94 -6.34 18.35 -10.13
N PRO A 95 -5.36 18.86 -10.89
CA PRO A 95 -5.62 19.85 -11.92
C PRO A 95 -6.53 19.32 -13.03
N ASP A 96 -7.31 20.20 -13.66
CA ASP A 96 -8.19 19.84 -14.79
C ASP A 96 -7.43 19.23 -15.98
N THR A 97 -6.14 19.54 -16.12
CA THR A 97 -5.27 19.01 -17.18
C THR A 97 -4.70 17.63 -16.87
N PHE A 98 -4.96 17.07 -15.67
CA PHE A 98 -4.39 15.79 -15.27
C PHE A 98 -5.07 14.62 -16.03
N PRO A 99 -4.32 13.62 -16.53
CA PRO A 99 -4.91 12.50 -17.24
C PRO A 99 -5.86 11.68 -16.37
N ALA A 100 -7.17 11.79 -16.62
CA ALA A 100 -8.21 11.08 -15.86
C ALA A 100 -7.98 9.57 -15.83
N GLN A 101 -7.56 8.97 -16.94
CA GLN A 101 -7.26 7.54 -17.02
C GLN A 101 -6.22 7.07 -15.98
N ILE A 102 -5.19 7.88 -15.71
CA ILE A 102 -4.16 7.54 -14.71
C ILE A 102 -4.78 7.62 -13.31
N ALA A 103 -5.47 8.72 -13.01
CA ALA A 103 -6.11 8.90 -11.71
C ALA A 103 -7.12 7.78 -11.42
N ASP A 104 -8.03 7.53 -12.35
CA ASP A 104 -9.07 6.50 -12.22
C ASP A 104 -8.47 5.11 -12.03
N SER A 105 -7.45 4.75 -12.83
CA SER A 105 -6.79 3.43 -12.69
C SER A 105 -6.20 3.20 -11.29
N ILE A 106 -5.63 4.25 -10.67
CA ILE A 106 -5.03 4.17 -9.33
C ILE A 106 -6.12 4.15 -8.26
N LEU A 107 -7.10 5.06 -8.35
CA LEU A 107 -8.14 5.22 -7.33
C LEU A 107 -9.10 4.02 -7.30
N ASP A 108 -9.49 3.48 -8.46
CA ASP A 108 -10.30 2.27 -8.55
C ASP A 108 -9.54 1.04 -8.05
N GLY A 109 -8.25 0.98 -8.40
CA GLY A 109 -7.32 -0.03 -7.91
C GLY A 109 -7.15 -0.01 -6.39
N LEU A 110 -7.11 1.19 -5.80
CA LEU A 110 -7.07 1.39 -4.35
C LEU A 110 -8.37 0.93 -3.70
N SER A 111 -9.53 1.34 -4.24
CA SER A 111 -10.86 0.95 -3.74
C SER A 111 -11.03 -0.57 -3.69
N THR A 112 -10.70 -1.24 -4.79
CA THR A 112 -10.75 -2.71 -4.89
C THR A 112 -9.84 -3.40 -3.86
N ARG A 113 -8.72 -2.78 -3.49
CA ARG A 113 -7.79 -3.34 -2.50
C ARG A 113 -8.22 -3.14 -1.07
N ALA A 114 -8.77 -1.98 -0.72
CA ALA A 114 -9.25 -1.73 0.63
C ALA A 114 -10.37 -2.71 1.01
N GLN A 115 -11.23 -3.10 0.05
CA GLN A 115 -12.24 -4.15 0.27
C GLN A 115 -11.66 -5.51 0.68
N ARG A 116 -10.37 -5.77 0.43
CA ARG A 116 -9.67 -6.99 0.89
C ARG A 116 -9.05 -6.84 2.27
N LEU A 117 -8.99 -5.62 2.82
CA LEU A 117 -8.52 -5.37 4.18
C LEU A 117 -9.61 -5.64 5.22
N THR A 118 -10.87 -5.44 4.83
CA THR A 118 -12.05 -5.65 5.68
C THR A 118 -12.64 -7.07 5.61
N ARG A 119 -12.13 -7.91 4.70
CA ARG A 119 -12.51 -9.33 4.53
C ARG A 119 -11.50 -10.26 5.17
#